data_AF-A0A1I8HDD3-F1
#
_entry.id   AF-A0A1I8HDD3-F1
#
_cell.length_a   1.000
_cell.length_b   1.000
_cell.length_c   1.000
_cell.angle_alpha   90.00
_cell.angle_beta   90.00
_cell.angle_gamma   90.00
#
_symmetry.space_group_name_H-M   'P 1'
#
loop_
_entity.id
_entity.type
_entity.pdbx_description
1 polymer ?
#
loop_
_entity_poly.entity_id
_entity_poly.type
_entity_poly.pdbx_seq_one_letter_code
_entity_poly.pdbx_strand_id
1 'polypeptide(L)'
;GNGGSGGGGSSGGGGGGGVFVSFLDESLRGLVGQASLQLAKGDSAGAIRICEEVMKIQPRSHEVYETLHEAYEKLGQEEKSAQFLLLAAHLHRSDPSKWCRLAELSRSAGKFKEAAQYLTSAIRIGGPDSDMLRVERAELYKLAGDTSAYLRAYLDVLRRIEMEPEQALQLARELADGFYRQDDCDRAAACYEVAFQRFPELRTDAEANIAIDLLFKSSSADRFARALHLLVTHYGVALLLPPLSLDPSASASASSSAAAADQPRRLESGVNLAELDSSLKSAAASAAVEVPDSLLPDLLAKLAISLAGFA
;
A
#
# COMPACT_ATOMS: atom_id res chain seq x y z
N GLY A 1 -64.43 -4.30 30.69
CA GLY A 1 -63.11 -4.94 30.70
C GLY A 1 -62.06 -3.86 30.78
N ASN A 2 -61.31 -3.83 31.87
CA ASN A 2 -60.12 -3.00 32.03
C ASN A 2 -59.11 -3.74 32.92
N GLY A 3 -57.82 -3.55 32.65
CA GLY A 3 -56.66 -4.15 33.33
C GLY A 3 -56.10 -5.37 32.59
N GLY A 4 -54.80 -5.53 32.35
CA GLY A 4 -53.61 -4.76 32.70
C GLY A 4 -52.38 -5.65 32.48
N SER A 5 -51.20 -5.02 32.35
CA SER A 5 -49.84 -5.61 32.48
C SER A 5 -49.41 -6.62 31.41
N GLY A 6 -48.16 -6.70 30.95
CA GLY A 6 -46.88 -6.06 31.32
C GLY A 6 -45.73 -6.94 30.82
N GLY A 7 -44.56 -6.33 30.59
CA GLY A 7 -43.27 -7.00 30.36
C GLY A 7 -43.05 -7.53 28.93
N GLY A 8 -41.93 -7.33 28.25
CA GLY A 8 -40.57 -7.04 28.68
C GLY A 8 -39.65 -7.93 27.85
N GLY A 9 -38.78 -7.34 27.04
CA GLY A 9 -37.89 -8.09 26.14
C GLY A 9 -36.84 -7.17 25.53
N SER A 10 -35.75 -7.00 26.27
CA SER A 10 -34.61 -6.15 25.98
C SER A 10 -33.65 -6.80 24.97
N SER A 11 -32.80 -5.93 24.42
CA SER A 11 -31.42 -6.17 23.95
C SER A 11 -31.19 -6.60 22.51
N GLY A 12 -30.37 -5.80 21.84
CA GLY A 12 -29.87 -6.02 20.49
C GLY A 12 -29.16 -4.76 19.98
N GLY A 13 -28.15 -4.30 20.72
CA GLY A 13 -27.33 -3.16 20.33
C GLY A 13 -26.59 -3.43 19.01
N GLY A 14 -26.67 -2.46 18.11
CA GLY A 14 -25.87 -2.38 16.90
C GLY A 14 -25.49 -0.93 16.69
N GLY A 15 -24.37 -0.52 17.29
CA GLY A 15 -23.76 0.80 17.11
C GLY A 15 -23.29 0.97 15.68
N GLY A 16 -24.18 1.39 14.79
CA GLY A 16 -23.84 1.95 13.49
C GLY A 16 -23.48 3.41 13.67
N GLY A 17 -22.19 3.71 13.83
CA GLY A 17 -21.65 5.06 13.80
C GLY A 17 -21.80 5.70 12.41
N GLY A 18 -23.03 6.07 12.05
CA GLY A 18 -23.30 6.97 10.94
C GLY A 18 -22.80 8.36 11.34
N VAL A 19 -21.66 8.75 10.80
CA VAL A 19 -21.17 10.13 10.92
C VAL A 19 -22.15 11.01 10.17
N PHE A 20 -23.06 11.66 10.89
CA PHE A 20 -23.91 12.71 10.36
C PHE A 20 -22.99 13.79 9.77
N VAL A 21 -22.86 13.80 8.44
CA VAL A 21 -22.41 14.98 7.70
C VAL A 21 -23.50 16.01 7.94
N SER A 22 -23.28 16.90 8.90
CA SER A 22 -24.27 17.92 9.22
C SER A 22 -24.18 19.00 8.16
N PHE A 23 -25.09 18.95 7.19
CA PHE A 23 -25.37 20.06 6.30
C PHE A 23 -25.81 21.26 7.16
N LEU A 24 -25.37 22.46 6.79
CA LEU A 24 -25.82 23.69 7.44
C LEU A 24 -27.32 23.84 7.24
N ASP A 25 -28.03 24.24 8.29
CA ASP A 25 -29.41 24.71 8.15
C ASP A 25 -29.47 25.85 7.12
N GLU A 26 -30.54 25.96 6.34
CA GLU A 26 -30.66 26.88 5.21
C GLU A 26 -30.34 28.35 5.59
N SER A 27 -30.74 28.77 6.79
CA SER A 27 -30.45 30.10 7.33
C SER A 27 -28.97 30.30 7.65
N LEU A 28 -28.30 29.30 8.22
CA LEU A 28 -26.86 29.32 8.50
C LEU A 28 -26.03 29.23 7.23
N ARG A 29 -26.51 28.47 6.23
CA ARG A 29 -25.91 28.41 4.91
C ARG A 29 -25.95 29.76 4.20
N GLY A 30 -27.06 30.49 4.33
CA GLY A 30 -27.18 31.87 3.87
C GLY A 30 -26.16 32.82 4.53
N LEU A 31 -25.91 32.67 5.84
CA LEU A 31 -24.89 33.44 6.55
C LEU A 31 -23.48 33.10 6.08
N VAL A 32 -23.15 31.82 5.87
CA VAL A 32 -21.85 31.42 5.31
C VAL A 32 -21.66 31.98 3.91
N GLY A 33 -22.69 31.92 3.05
CA GLY A 33 -22.65 32.56 1.73
C GLY A 33 -22.44 34.08 1.80
N GLN A 34 -23.01 34.77 2.80
CA GLN A 34 -22.75 36.18 3.05
C GLN A 34 -21.29 36.43 3.46
N ALA A 35 -20.70 35.57 4.29
CA ALA A 35 -19.29 35.63 4.66
C ALA A 35 -18.37 35.44 3.44
N SER A 36 -18.65 34.46 2.57
CA SER A 36 -17.92 34.27 1.30
C SER A 36 -18.01 35.50 0.39
N LEU A 37 -19.18 36.17 0.35
CA LEU A 37 -19.34 37.41 -0.42
C LEU A 37 -18.52 38.57 0.17
N GLN A 38 -18.44 38.68 1.50
CA GLN A 38 -17.59 39.68 2.16
C GLN A 38 -16.11 39.43 1.86
N LEU A 39 -15.68 38.16 1.86
CA LEU A 39 -14.33 37.77 1.44
C LEU A 39 -14.03 38.15 0.00
N ALA A 40 -14.98 37.96 -0.91
CA ALA A 40 -14.82 38.35 -2.31
C ALA A 40 -14.65 39.88 -2.47
N LYS A 41 -15.24 40.67 -1.56
CA LYS A 41 -15.10 42.13 -1.49
C LYS A 41 -13.84 42.60 -0.75
N GLY A 42 -13.03 41.68 -0.23
CA GLY A 42 -11.82 41.98 0.53
C GLY A 42 -12.03 42.20 2.03
N ASP A 43 -13.26 42.15 2.52
CA ASP A 43 -13.56 42.28 3.96
C ASP A 43 -13.40 40.93 4.68
N SER A 44 -12.14 40.55 4.90
CA SER A 44 -11.80 39.29 5.57
C SER A 44 -12.19 39.31 7.06
N ALA A 45 -12.19 40.48 7.71
CA ALA A 45 -12.55 40.62 9.12
C ALA A 45 -14.05 40.47 9.36
N GLY A 46 -14.89 41.02 8.46
CA GLY A 46 -16.34 40.82 8.47
C GLY A 46 -16.70 39.34 8.34
N ALA A 47 -16.06 38.65 7.39
CA ALA A 47 -16.30 37.24 7.15
C ALA A 47 -15.96 36.36 8.37
N ILE A 48 -14.82 36.62 9.03
CA ILE A 48 -14.44 35.91 10.26
C ILE A 48 -15.51 36.06 11.35
N ARG A 49 -16.02 37.28 11.56
CA ARG A 49 -17.07 37.52 12.58
C ARG A 49 -18.34 36.72 12.29
N ILE A 50 -18.78 36.68 11.03
CA ILE A 50 -19.95 35.90 10.63
C ILE A 50 -19.70 34.41 10.87
N CYS A 51 -18.55 33.89 10.43
CA CYS A 51 -18.18 32.49 10.62
C CYS A 51 -18.05 32.09 12.11
N GLU A 52 -17.55 32.97 12.97
CA GLU A 52 -17.47 32.74 14.42
C GLU A 52 -18.86 32.62 15.06
N GLU A 53 -19.83 33.43 14.64
CA GLU A 53 -21.22 33.29 15.11
C GLU A 53 -21.87 32.00 14.61
N VAL A 54 -21.65 31.64 13.33
CA VAL A 54 -22.16 30.37 12.78
C VAL A 54 -21.54 29.17 13.51
N MET A 55 -20.24 29.22 13.82
CA MET A 55 -19.53 28.14 14.52
C MET A 55 -20.02 27.92 15.95
N LYS A 56 -20.49 28.97 16.65
CA LYS A 56 -21.14 28.85 17.97
C LYS A 56 -22.43 28.04 17.91
N ILE A 57 -23.16 28.13 16.79
CA ILE A 57 -24.44 27.45 16.59
C ILE A 57 -24.20 26.02 16.05
N GLN A 58 -23.35 25.88 15.03
CA GLN A 58 -23.07 24.60 14.36
C GLN A 58 -21.56 24.37 14.15
N PRO A 59 -20.85 23.78 15.13
CA PRO A 59 -19.39 23.63 15.10
C PRO A 59 -18.87 22.49 14.19
N ARG A 60 -19.74 21.79 13.46
CA ARG A 60 -19.36 20.64 12.62
C ARG A 60 -19.56 20.88 11.12
N SER A 61 -19.61 22.15 10.70
CA SER A 61 -19.71 22.50 9.29
C SER A 61 -18.34 22.70 8.65
N HIS A 62 -18.01 21.91 7.62
CA HIS A 62 -16.79 22.08 6.84
C HIS A 62 -16.79 23.41 6.06
N GLU A 63 -17.94 23.84 5.52
CA GLU A 63 -18.07 25.08 4.73
C GLU A 63 -17.62 26.32 5.53
N VAL A 64 -17.91 26.35 6.85
CA VAL A 64 -17.49 27.44 7.76
C VAL A 64 -15.97 27.47 7.91
N TYR A 65 -15.36 26.30 8.10
CA TYR A 65 -13.91 26.18 8.28
C TYR A 65 -13.14 26.49 6.99
N GLU A 66 -13.69 26.14 5.82
CA GLU A 66 -13.14 26.57 4.52
C GLU A 66 -13.17 28.10 4.38
N THR A 67 -14.30 28.73 4.70
CA THR A 67 -14.44 30.18 4.64
C THR A 67 -13.46 30.88 5.60
N LEU A 68 -13.25 30.32 6.81
CA LEU A 68 -12.24 30.82 7.75
C LEU A 68 -10.81 30.63 7.23
N HIS A 69 -10.49 29.49 6.62
CA HIS A 69 -9.20 29.24 5.99
C HIS A 69 -8.86 30.32 4.96
N GLU A 70 -9.78 30.60 4.03
CA GLU A 70 -9.61 31.63 3.00
C GLU A 70 -9.46 33.04 3.60
N ALA A 71 -10.23 33.35 4.65
CA ALA A 71 -10.14 34.63 5.35
C ALA A 71 -8.77 34.85 5.99
N TYR A 72 -8.25 33.84 6.69
CA TYR A 72 -6.93 33.94 7.32
C TYR A 72 -5.80 33.90 6.29
N GLU A 73 -5.97 33.22 5.16
CA GLU A 73 -5.01 33.24 4.04
C GLU A 73 -4.90 34.65 3.46
N LYS A 74 -6.03 35.33 3.20
CA LYS A 74 -6.05 36.72 2.72
C LYS A 74 -5.44 37.73 3.71
N LEU A 75 -5.47 37.41 5.00
CA LEU A 75 -4.84 38.21 6.05
C LEU A 75 -3.35 37.90 6.24
N GLY A 76 -2.77 36.96 5.48
CA GLY A 76 -1.38 36.52 5.61
C GLY A 76 -1.10 35.71 6.88
N GLN A 77 -2.14 35.23 7.58
CA GLN A 77 -1.99 34.41 8.79
C GLN A 77 -1.97 32.91 8.40
N GLU A 78 -0.90 32.50 7.72
CA GLU A 78 -0.76 31.15 7.13
C GLU A 78 -0.93 30.03 8.15
N GLU A 79 -0.35 30.15 9.36
CA GLU A 79 -0.47 29.11 10.39
C GLU A 79 -1.91 28.89 10.85
N LYS A 80 -2.67 29.96 11.08
CA LYS A 80 -4.09 29.84 11.46
C LYS A 80 -4.93 29.35 10.29
N SER A 81 -4.64 29.83 9.09
CA SER A 81 -5.28 29.38 7.87
C SER A 81 -5.14 27.86 7.70
N ALA A 82 -3.94 27.31 7.91
CA ALA A 82 -3.69 25.87 7.85
C ALA A 82 -4.44 25.09 8.95
N GLN A 83 -4.56 25.63 10.18
CA GLN A 83 -5.34 24.99 11.25
C GLN A 83 -6.82 24.84 10.88
N PHE A 84 -7.43 25.88 10.30
CA PHE A 84 -8.83 25.81 9.86
C PHE A 84 -9.01 24.89 8.65
N LEU A 85 -8.06 24.89 7.72
CA LEU A 85 -8.08 23.95 6.60
C LEU A 85 -7.98 22.50 7.06
N LEU A 86 -7.18 22.21 8.09
CA LEU A 86 -7.08 20.88 8.70
C LEU A 86 -8.41 20.42 9.30
N LEU A 87 -9.12 21.31 9.98
CA LEU A 87 -10.47 21.04 10.49
C LEU A 87 -11.45 20.76 9.34
N ALA A 88 -11.42 21.59 8.29
CA ALA A 88 -12.24 21.38 7.10
C ALA A 88 -11.96 20.02 6.42
N ALA A 89 -10.69 19.65 6.26
CA ALA A 89 -10.26 18.38 5.66
C ALA A 89 -10.71 17.16 6.47
N HIS A 90 -10.72 17.26 7.80
CA HIS A 90 -11.19 16.19 8.67
C HIS A 90 -12.72 16.01 8.67
N LEU A 91 -13.46 17.09 8.44
CA LEU A 91 -14.92 17.08 8.36
C LEU A 91 -15.41 16.66 6.96
N HIS A 92 -14.70 17.07 5.91
CA HIS A 92 -15.01 16.73 4.52
C HIS A 92 -14.10 15.61 3.99
N ARG A 93 -14.31 14.38 4.49
CA ARG A 93 -13.42 13.23 4.26
C ARG A 93 -13.38 12.68 2.83
N SER A 94 -14.28 13.12 1.95
CA SER A 94 -14.40 12.62 0.58
C SER A 94 -13.53 13.37 -0.44
N ASP A 95 -12.91 14.47 -0.04
CA ASP A 95 -12.20 15.36 -0.96
C ASP A 95 -10.69 15.37 -0.69
N PRO A 96 -9.85 14.85 -1.61
CA PRO A 96 -8.41 14.85 -1.44
C PRO A 96 -7.78 16.25 -1.62
N SER A 97 -8.45 17.20 -2.28
CA SER A 97 -7.87 18.51 -2.63
C SER A 97 -7.41 19.32 -1.41
N LYS A 98 -8.17 19.26 -0.31
CA LYS A 98 -7.85 19.92 0.96
C LYS A 98 -6.55 19.39 1.58
N TRP A 99 -6.33 18.08 1.48
CA TRP A 99 -5.10 17.44 1.95
C TRP A 99 -3.92 17.82 1.08
N CYS A 100 -4.10 17.92 -0.24
CA CYS A 100 -3.07 18.43 -1.16
C CYS A 100 -2.70 19.88 -0.81
N ARG A 101 -3.71 20.75 -0.57
CA ARG A 101 -3.47 22.14 -0.18
C ARG A 101 -2.71 22.26 1.15
N LEU A 102 -3.03 21.43 2.15
CA LEU A 102 -2.27 21.35 3.40
C LEU A 102 -0.82 20.90 3.17
N ALA A 103 -0.61 19.94 2.26
CA ALA A 103 0.73 19.50 1.89
C ALA A 103 1.54 20.63 1.25
N GLU A 104 0.94 21.40 0.34
CA GLU A 104 1.57 22.58 -0.28
C GLU A 104 1.97 23.64 0.75
N LEU A 105 1.05 24.01 1.65
CA LEU A 105 1.31 24.97 2.73
C LEU A 105 2.42 24.49 3.68
N SER A 106 2.44 23.18 3.97
CA SER A 106 3.49 22.59 4.80
C SER A 106 4.83 22.54 4.08
N ARG A 107 4.81 22.32 2.76
CA ARG A 107 6.01 22.33 1.90
C ARG A 107 6.61 23.73 1.82
N SER A 108 5.80 24.77 1.61
CA SER A 108 6.28 26.17 1.60
C SER A 108 6.84 26.58 2.96
N ALA A 109 6.28 26.06 4.06
CA ALA A 109 6.79 26.24 5.42
C ALA A 109 8.04 25.40 5.74
N GLY A 110 8.56 24.61 4.80
CA GLY A 110 9.73 23.73 5.00
C GLY A 110 9.46 22.49 5.87
N LYS A 111 8.20 22.21 6.21
CA LYS A 111 7.76 21.08 7.03
C LYS A 111 7.53 19.84 6.17
N PHE A 112 8.60 19.34 5.52
CA PHE A 112 8.50 18.27 4.51
C PHE A 112 7.89 16.96 5.03
N LYS A 113 8.20 16.55 6.27
CA LYS A 113 7.60 15.33 6.86
C LYS A 113 6.09 15.46 7.06
N GLU A 114 5.64 16.64 7.47
CA GLU A 114 4.21 16.93 7.67
C GLU A 114 3.49 16.96 6.32
N ALA A 115 4.09 17.59 5.31
CA ALA A 115 3.57 17.59 3.95
C ALA A 115 3.38 16.16 3.40
N ALA A 116 4.35 15.26 3.62
CA ALA A 116 4.25 13.87 3.21
C ALA A 116 3.12 13.08 3.93
N GLN A 117 2.82 13.44 5.19
CA GLN A 117 1.69 12.87 5.93
C GLN A 117 0.35 13.35 5.38
N TYR A 118 0.24 14.63 5.02
CA TYR A 118 -0.96 15.16 4.36
C TYR A 118 -1.20 14.51 3.00
N LEU A 119 -0.17 14.32 2.17
CA LEU A 119 -0.30 13.55 0.94
C LEU A 119 -0.70 12.10 1.18
N THR A 120 -0.25 11.48 2.27
CA THR A 120 -0.69 10.12 2.63
C THR A 120 -2.19 10.06 2.91
N SER A 121 -2.75 11.09 3.55
CA SER A 121 -4.20 11.21 3.73
C SER A 121 -4.93 11.43 2.41
N ALA A 122 -4.39 12.25 1.49
CA ALA A 122 -4.95 12.45 0.16
C ALA A 122 -4.98 11.14 -0.66
N ILE A 123 -3.86 10.42 -0.71
CA ILE A 123 -3.72 9.14 -1.44
C ILE A 123 -4.70 8.07 -0.91
N ARG A 124 -4.99 8.09 0.40
CA ARG A 124 -5.93 7.15 1.04
C ARG A 124 -7.38 7.40 0.65
N ILE A 125 -7.77 8.65 0.40
CA ILE A 125 -9.11 8.98 -0.13
C ILE A 125 -9.23 8.50 -1.58
N GLY A 126 -8.14 8.64 -2.34
CA GLY A 126 -8.08 8.24 -3.74
C GLY A 126 -8.62 9.33 -4.67
N GLY A 127 -8.27 9.18 -5.94
CA GLY A 127 -8.57 10.15 -7.00
C GLY A 127 -7.70 9.90 -8.23
N PRO A 128 -8.01 10.53 -9.38
CA PRO A 128 -7.26 10.33 -10.63
C PRO A 128 -5.78 10.69 -10.48
N ASP A 129 -5.44 11.67 -9.65
CA ASP A 129 -4.06 12.16 -9.48
C ASP A 129 -3.24 11.37 -8.43
N SER A 130 -3.78 10.25 -7.91
CA SER A 130 -3.14 9.50 -6.83
C SER A 130 -1.71 9.04 -7.14
N ASP A 131 -1.41 8.79 -8.42
CA ASP A 131 -0.09 8.36 -8.87
C ASP A 131 0.92 9.50 -8.74
N MET A 132 0.56 10.70 -9.21
CA MET A 132 1.37 11.92 -9.06
C MET A 132 1.64 12.22 -7.59
N LEU A 133 0.62 12.13 -6.73
CA LEU A 133 0.76 12.37 -5.29
C LEU A 133 1.71 11.36 -4.61
N ARG A 134 1.81 10.12 -5.12
CA ARG A 134 2.77 9.13 -4.58
C ARG A 134 4.20 9.51 -4.90
N VAL A 135 4.47 10.00 -6.10
CA VAL A 135 5.80 10.50 -6.50
C VAL A 135 6.18 11.71 -5.66
N GLU A 136 5.29 12.70 -5.58
CA GLU A 136 5.53 13.92 -4.79
C GLU A 136 5.79 13.60 -3.31
N ARG A 137 5.02 12.67 -2.72
CA ARG A 137 5.25 12.21 -1.35
C ARG A 137 6.64 11.59 -1.18
N ALA A 138 7.09 10.81 -2.16
CA ALA A 138 8.41 10.19 -2.11
C ALA A 138 9.53 11.25 -2.19
N GLU A 139 9.36 12.27 -3.04
CA GLU A 139 10.26 13.42 -3.11
C GLU A 139 10.30 14.23 -1.81
N LEU A 140 9.15 14.43 -1.15
CA LEU A 140 9.10 15.09 0.16
C LEU A 140 9.89 14.33 1.23
N TYR A 141 9.85 12.99 1.23
CA TYR A 141 10.71 12.21 2.14
C TYR A 141 12.20 12.36 1.82
N LYS A 142 12.56 12.49 0.53
CA LYS A 142 13.93 12.80 0.11
C LYS A 142 14.39 14.15 0.65
N LEU A 143 13.57 15.18 0.49
CA LEU A 143 13.84 16.54 0.99
C LEU A 143 13.89 16.60 2.53
N ALA A 144 13.08 15.78 3.20
CA ALA A 144 13.12 15.64 4.66
C ALA A 144 14.37 14.93 5.19
N GLY A 145 15.22 14.36 4.31
CA GLY A 145 16.37 13.54 4.69
C GLY A 145 15.99 12.17 5.27
N ASP A 146 14.72 11.76 5.15
CA ASP A 146 14.24 10.49 5.69
C ASP A 146 14.44 9.38 4.65
N THR A 147 15.66 8.85 4.59
CA THR A 147 16.07 7.86 3.59
C THR A 147 15.24 6.59 3.66
N SER A 148 14.87 6.12 4.85
CA SER A 148 14.03 4.92 5.00
C SER A 148 12.62 5.13 4.47
N ALA A 149 11.99 6.27 4.75
CA ALA A 149 10.66 6.59 4.23
C ALA A 149 10.69 6.84 2.72
N TYR A 150 11.75 7.49 2.22
CA TYR A 150 11.99 7.70 0.79
C TYR A 150 12.03 6.40 0.00
N LEU A 151 12.87 5.44 0.42
CA LEU A 151 13.03 4.16 -0.29
C LEU A 151 11.72 3.36 -0.30
N ARG A 152 11.00 3.34 0.83
CA ARG A 152 9.69 2.69 0.93
C ARG A 152 8.66 3.35 0.02
N ALA A 153 8.63 4.68 -0.05
CA ALA A 153 7.69 5.42 -0.88
C ALA A 153 7.95 5.19 -2.38
N TYR A 154 9.22 5.17 -2.81
CA TYR A 154 9.56 4.85 -4.21
C TYR A 154 9.36 3.38 -4.57
N LEU A 155 9.51 2.46 -3.62
CA LEU A 155 9.13 1.06 -3.84
C LEU A 155 7.62 0.92 -4.11
N ASP A 156 6.78 1.69 -3.41
CA ASP A 156 5.34 1.74 -3.69
C ASP A 156 5.03 2.37 -5.05
N VAL A 157 5.81 3.37 -5.47
CA VAL A 157 5.73 3.95 -6.83
C VAL A 157 6.06 2.89 -7.88
N LEU A 158 7.18 2.18 -7.73
CA LEU A 158 7.61 1.11 -8.64
C LEU A 158 6.58 0.00 -8.77
N ARG A 159 5.77 -0.27 -7.74
CA ARG A 159 4.70 -1.29 -7.79
C ARG A 159 3.46 -0.85 -8.55
N ARG A 160 3.18 0.45 -8.63
CA ARG A 160 1.85 0.97 -9.00
C ARG A 160 1.85 1.79 -10.27
N ILE A 161 2.86 2.63 -10.46
CA ILE A 161 2.89 3.60 -11.55
C ILE A 161 3.43 2.94 -12.80
N GLU A 162 2.75 3.08 -13.93
CA GLU A 162 3.28 2.63 -15.22
C GLU A 162 4.51 3.48 -15.61
N MET A 163 5.60 2.79 -15.93
CA MET A 163 6.88 3.39 -16.29
C MET A 163 7.49 2.55 -17.40
N GLU A 164 8.42 3.12 -18.16
CA GLU A 164 9.15 2.36 -19.16
C GLU A 164 9.97 1.24 -18.51
N PRO A 165 10.09 0.06 -19.15
CA PRO A 165 10.81 -1.09 -18.61
C PRO A 165 12.23 -0.73 -18.11
N GLU A 166 13.01 -0.04 -18.93
CA GLU A 166 14.39 0.37 -18.57
C GLU A 166 14.43 1.31 -17.37
N GLN A 167 13.47 2.23 -17.27
CA GLN A 167 13.36 3.16 -16.15
C GLN A 167 12.99 2.43 -14.85
N ALA A 168 12.08 1.46 -14.95
CA ALA A 168 11.69 0.62 -13.81
C ALA A 168 12.88 -0.21 -13.28
N LEU A 169 13.69 -0.78 -14.18
CA LEU A 169 14.89 -1.53 -13.78
C LEU A 169 15.95 -0.62 -13.16
N GLN A 170 16.20 0.55 -13.74
CA GLN A 170 17.15 1.51 -13.19
C GLN A 170 16.72 1.97 -11.79
N LEU A 171 15.43 2.30 -11.61
CA LEU A 171 14.87 2.64 -10.31
C LEU A 171 14.99 1.46 -9.32
N ALA A 172 14.71 0.23 -9.75
CA ALA A 172 14.84 -0.95 -8.90
C ALA A 172 16.29 -1.14 -8.39
N ARG A 173 17.30 -0.93 -9.25
CA ARG A 173 18.72 -0.96 -8.86
C ARG A 173 19.05 0.11 -7.83
N GLU A 174 18.63 1.35 -8.06
CA GLU A 174 18.87 2.47 -7.14
C GLU A 174 18.23 2.24 -5.77
N LEU A 175 17.01 1.70 -5.75
CA LEU A 175 16.31 1.37 -4.50
C LEU A 175 16.95 0.18 -3.80
N ALA A 176 17.35 -0.86 -4.53
CA ALA A 176 18.03 -2.03 -3.97
C ALA A 176 19.35 -1.63 -3.31
N ASP A 177 20.16 -0.79 -3.96
CA ASP A 177 21.38 -0.23 -3.37
C ASP A 177 21.08 0.58 -2.10
N GLY A 178 20.00 1.37 -2.12
CA GLY A 178 19.55 2.14 -0.98
C GLY A 178 19.19 1.26 0.22
N PHE A 179 18.41 0.20 0.00
CA PHE A 179 18.02 -0.74 1.05
C PHE A 179 19.19 -1.59 1.53
N TYR A 180 20.09 -2.00 0.63
CA TYR A 180 21.31 -2.73 0.98
C TYR A 180 22.21 -1.90 1.92
N ARG A 181 22.35 -0.59 1.68
CA ARG A 181 23.08 0.31 2.61
C ARG A 181 22.40 0.43 3.98
N GLN A 182 21.11 0.14 4.08
CA GLN A 182 20.36 0.09 5.34
C GLN A 182 20.34 -1.31 5.98
N ASP A 183 21.10 -2.26 5.42
CA ASP A 183 21.11 -3.69 5.81
C ASP A 183 19.75 -4.39 5.65
N ASP A 184 18.81 -3.77 4.92
CA ASP A 184 17.48 -4.32 4.62
C ASP A 184 17.55 -5.12 3.31
N CYS A 185 18.27 -6.24 3.34
CA CYS A 185 18.47 -7.10 2.17
C CYS A 185 17.14 -7.67 1.62
N ASP A 186 16.14 -7.89 2.49
CA ASP A 186 14.82 -8.38 2.09
C ASP A 186 14.09 -7.42 1.16
N ARG A 187 14.07 -6.13 1.52
CA ARG A 187 13.47 -5.11 0.67
C ARG A 187 14.32 -4.81 -0.55
N ALA A 188 15.64 -4.93 -0.46
CA ALA A 188 16.51 -4.82 -1.61
C ALA A 188 16.17 -5.88 -2.67
N ALA A 189 16.03 -7.15 -2.27
CA ALA A 189 15.58 -8.22 -3.16
C ALA A 189 14.17 -7.96 -3.72
N ALA A 190 13.26 -7.44 -2.88
CA ALA A 190 11.89 -7.13 -3.31
C ALA A 190 11.83 -6.07 -4.43
N CYS A 191 12.81 -5.17 -4.53
CA CYS A 191 12.87 -4.19 -5.63
C CYS A 191 13.01 -4.88 -6.99
N TYR A 192 13.92 -5.85 -7.08
CA TYR A 192 14.10 -6.65 -8.29
C TYR A 192 12.90 -7.54 -8.58
N GLU A 193 12.35 -8.21 -7.56
CA GLU A 193 11.16 -9.07 -7.72
C GLU A 193 9.97 -8.28 -8.27
N VAL A 194 9.72 -7.06 -7.78
CA VAL A 194 8.65 -6.20 -8.29
C VAL A 194 8.90 -5.83 -9.76
N ALA A 195 10.12 -5.45 -10.12
CA ALA A 195 10.47 -5.14 -11.50
C ALA A 195 10.26 -6.35 -12.43
N PHE A 196 10.69 -7.54 -11.99
CA PHE A 196 10.54 -8.80 -12.72
C PHE A 196 9.11 -9.28 -12.85
N GLN A 197 8.25 -8.99 -11.87
CA GLN A 197 6.83 -9.32 -11.94
C GLN A 197 6.10 -8.42 -12.95
N ARG A 198 6.45 -7.14 -13.00
CA ARG A 198 5.83 -6.18 -13.92
C ARG A 198 6.35 -6.31 -15.34
N PHE A 199 7.66 -6.56 -15.49
CA PHE A 199 8.35 -6.66 -16.77
C PHE A 199 9.16 -7.96 -16.83
N PRO A 200 8.53 -9.10 -17.15
CA PRO A 200 9.23 -10.38 -17.25
C PRO A 200 10.38 -10.38 -18.28
N GLU A 201 10.29 -9.55 -19.30
CA GLU A 201 11.30 -9.37 -20.36
C GLU A 201 12.62 -8.75 -19.88
N LEU A 202 12.60 -8.02 -18.76
CA LEU A 202 13.80 -7.40 -18.16
C LEU A 202 14.58 -8.36 -17.27
N ARG A 203 14.09 -9.59 -17.07
CA ARG A 203 14.75 -10.58 -16.23
C ARG A 203 16.03 -11.05 -16.88
N THR A 204 17.12 -10.45 -16.45
CA THR A 204 18.48 -10.77 -16.86
C THR A 204 19.12 -11.66 -15.79
N ASP A 205 19.98 -12.59 -16.21
CA ASP A 205 20.69 -13.49 -15.30
C ASP A 205 21.48 -12.73 -14.22
N ALA A 206 21.98 -11.53 -14.55
CA ALA A 206 22.75 -10.71 -13.61
C ALA A 206 21.87 -10.24 -12.44
N GLU A 207 20.72 -9.63 -12.71
CA GLU A 207 19.83 -9.12 -11.68
C GLU A 207 19.11 -10.23 -10.93
N ALA A 208 18.80 -11.34 -11.59
CA ALA A 208 18.22 -12.51 -10.93
C ALA A 208 19.23 -13.13 -9.94
N ASN A 209 20.49 -13.26 -10.33
CA ASN A 209 21.57 -13.67 -9.42
C ASN A 209 21.70 -12.73 -8.21
N ILE A 210 21.73 -11.41 -8.45
CA ILE A 210 21.82 -10.40 -7.37
C ILE A 210 20.61 -10.51 -6.42
N ALA A 211 19.39 -10.67 -6.95
CA ALA A 211 18.20 -10.82 -6.13
C ALA A 211 18.27 -12.08 -5.25
N ILE A 212 18.72 -13.21 -5.80
CA ILE A 212 18.92 -14.45 -5.03
C ILE A 212 20.01 -14.25 -3.97
N ASP A 213 21.12 -13.60 -4.28
CA ASP A 213 22.17 -13.27 -3.31
C ASP A 213 21.66 -12.43 -2.14
N LEU A 214 20.84 -11.43 -2.43
CA LEU A 214 20.22 -10.58 -1.42
C LEU A 214 19.26 -11.37 -0.51
N LEU A 215 18.48 -12.30 -1.07
CA LEU A 215 17.61 -13.19 -0.29
C LEU A 215 18.42 -14.12 0.62
N PHE A 216 19.56 -14.62 0.17
CA PHE A 216 20.43 -15.47 0.99
C PHE A 216 21.10 -14.71 2.14
N LYS A 217 21.39 -13.43 1.93
CA LYS A 217 21.87 -12.53 2.99
C LYS A 217 20.75 -12.10 3.94
N SER A 218 19.50 -12.12 3.49
CA SER A 218 18.37 -11.71 4.30
C SER A 218 18.04 -12.75 5.39
N SER A 219 17.40 -12.28 6.46
CA SER A 219 16.99 -13.15 7.59
C SER A 219 15.49 -13.46 7.57
N SER A 220 14.77 -13.14 6.48
CA SER A 220 13.34 -13.46 6.37
C SER A 220 13.10 -14.97 6.33
N ALA A 221 12.01 -15.40 6.95
CA ALA A 221 11.56 -16.79 6.94
C ALA A 221 11.19 -17.29 5.53
N ASP A 222 10.72 -16.40 4.66
CA ASP A 222 10.29 -16.74 3.28
C ASP A 222 11.42 -16.67 2.24
N ARG A 223 12.65 -16.37 2.67
CA ARG A 223 13.79 -16.15 1.76
C ARG A 223 14.05 -17.33 0.83
N PHE A 224 13.92 -18.56 1.34
CA PHE A 224 14.15 -19.78 0.55
C PHE A 224 13.01 -20.04 -0.43
N ALA A 225 11.76 -19.77 -0.06
CA ALA A 225 10.62 -19.83 -0.98
C ALA A 225 10.82 -18.86 -2.15
N ARG A 226 11.18 -17.61 -1.83
CA ARG A 226 11.40 -16.55 -2.82
C ARG A 226 12.57 -16.87 -3.75
N ALA A 227 13.68 -17.37 -3.21
CA ALA A 227 14.84 -17.77 -4.01
C ALA A 227 14.50 -18.94 -4.96
N LEU A 228 13.80 -19.97 -4.47
CA LEU A 228 13.33 -21.08 -5.31
C LEU A 228 12.35 -20.61 -6.37
N HIS A 229 11.45 -19.70 -6.03
CA HIS A 229 10.53 -19.13 -7.00
C HIS A 229 11.28 -18.41 -8.13
N LEU A 230 12.34 -17.65 -7.85
CA LEU A 230 13.19 -17.06 -8.89
C LEU A 230 13.92 -18.13 -9.72
N LEU A 231 14.46 -19.17 -9.08
CA LEU A 231 15.13 -20.28 -9.77
C LEU A 231 14.18 -21.03 -10.72
N VAL A 232 12.95 -21.30 -10.30
CA VAL A 232 11.93 -21.99 -11.09
C VAL A 232 11.41 -21.09 -12.22
N THR A 233 11.09 -19.83 -11.91
CA THR A 233 10.44 -18.93 -12.88
C THR A 233 11.39 -18.30 -13.90
N HIS A 234 12.68 -18.16 -13.57
CA HIS A 234 13.65 -17.52 -14.45
C HIS A 234 14.61 -18.51 -15.09
N TYR A 235 15.19 -19.41 -14.29
CA TYR A 235 16.16 -20.38 -14.81
C TYR A 235 15.52 -21.69 -15.30
N GLY A 236 14.20 -21.86 -15.17
CA GLY A 236 13.49 -23.03 -15.68
C GLY A 236 13.77 -24.32 -14.90
N VAL A 237 14.19 -24.20 -13.63
CA VAL A 237 14.27 -25.34 -12.71
C VAL A 237 12.87 -25.93 -12.53
N ALA A 238 12.74 -27.25 -12.63
CA ALA A 238 11.49 -27.93 -12.31
C ALA A 238 11.60 -28.75 -11.02
N LEU A 239 10.64 -28.58 -10.11
CA LEU A 239 10.55 -29.35 -8.87
C LEU A 239 9.51 -30.47 -9.04
N LEU A 240 9.92 -31.70 -8.80
CA LEU A 240 9.09 -32.90 -8.88
C LEU A 240 8.72 -33.34 -7.45
N LEU A 241 7.48 -33.08 -7.06
CA LEU A 241 6.95 -33.44 -5.75
C LEU A 241 6.15 -34.75 -5.85
N PRO A 242 6.13 -35.58 -4.80
CA PRO A 242 5.27 -36.76 -4.76
C PRO A 242 3.78 -36.38 -4.86
N PRO A 243 2.92 -37.28 -5.36
CA PRO A 243 1.48 -37.07 -5.36
C PRO A 243 0.97 -36.90 -3.93
N LEU A 244 -0.04 -36.04 -3.75
CA LEU A 244 -0.71 -35.87 -2.45
C LEU A 244 -1.29 -37.22 -2.04
N SER A 245 -0.78 -37.84 -0.98
CA SER A 245 -1.36 -39.06 -0.45
C SER A 245 -2.78 -38.76 0.01
N LEU A 246 -3.78 -39.22 -0.74
CA LEU A 246 -5.14 -39.32 -0.24
C LEU A 246 -5.13 -40.29 0.93
N ASP A 247 -5.73 -39.89 2.05
CA ASP A 247 -5.95 -40.76 3.20
C ASP A 247 -6.46 -42.14 2.74
N PRO A 248 -5.89 -43.25 3.23
CA PRO A 248 -6.24 -44.60 2.77
C PRO A 248 -7.68 -45.03 3.13
N SER A 249 -8.50 -44.17 3.74
CA SER A 249 -9.91 -44.45 4.05
C SER A 249 -10.90 -44.06 2.94
N ALA A 250 -10.46 -43.45 1.84
CA ALA A 250 -11.35 -43.00 0.76
C ALA A 250 -11.33 -43.88 -0.51
N SER A 251 -10.62 -45.01 -0.52
CA SER A 251 -10.56 -45.90 -1.70
C SER A 251 -11.63 -46.99 -1.63
N ALA A 252 -12.89 -46.63 -1.84
CA ALA A 252 -13.95 -47.61 -2.09
C ALA A 252 -15.01 -47.15 -3.10
N SER A 253 -14.72 -46.21 -4.00
CA SER A 253 -15.53 -46.01 -5.22
C SER A 253 -14.97 -44.90 -6.11
N ALA A 254 -14.04 -45.21 -7.01
CA ALA A 254 -13.82 -44.39 -8.21
C ALA A 254 -12.95 -45.14 -9.23
N SER A 255 -13.59 -45.94 -10.07
CA SER A 255 -13.02 -46.37 -11.34
C SER A 255 -13.07 -45.20 -12.34
N SER A 256 -11.96 -44.98 -13.04
CA SER A 256 -11.76 -44.19 -14.28
C SER A 256 -11.15 -42.78 -14.24
N SER A 257 -10.59 -42.29 -13.11
CA SER A 257 -9.72 -41.08 -13.12
C SER A 257 -8.32 -41.29 -12.51
N ALA A 258 -7.97 -42.53 -12.15
CA ALA A 258 -6.75 -42.86 -11.41
C ALA A 258 -5.42 -42.61 -12.15
N ALA A 259 -5.43 -42.41 -13.47
CA ALA A 259 -4.20 -42.21 -14.26
C ALA A 259 -3.55 -40.83 -14.08
N ALA A 260 -4.28 -39.83 -13.56
CA ALA A 260 -3.75 -38.49 -13.27
C ALA A 260 -3.35 -38.31 -11.80
N ALA A 261 -3.73 -39.24 -10.92
CA ALA A 261 -3.48 -39.14 -9.48
C ALA A 261 -2.11 -39.71 -9.05
N ASP A 262 -1.43 -40.42 -9.94
CA ASP A 262 -0.17 -41.15 -9.67
C ASP A 262 1.06 -40.47 -10.31
N GLN A 263 0.86 -39.32 -10.97
CA GLN A 263 1.96 -38.56 -11.57
C GLN A 263 2.53 -37.57 -10.55
N PRO A 264 3.87 -37.45 -10.45
CA PRO A 264 4.51 -36.47 -9.58
C PRO A 264 4.06 -35.06 -9.97
N ARG A 265 3.77 -34.22 -8.98
CA ARG A 265 3.41 -32.81 -9.21
C ARG A 265 4.67 -32.07 -9.67
N ARG A 266 4.68 -31.62 -10.91
CA ARG A 266 5.76 -30.81 -11.48
C ARG A 266 5.45 -29.32 -11.28
N LEU A 267 6.32 -28.64 -10.53
CA LEU A 267 6.28 -27.18 -10.39
C LEU A 267 7.30 -26.56 -11.36
N GLU A 268 6.81 -25.74 -12.29
CA GLU A 268 7.60 -25.13 -13.39
C GLU A 268 7.32 -23.62 -13.53
N SER A 269 7.71 -23.01 -14.65
CA SER A 269 7.85 -21.55 -14.86
C SER A 269 6.59 -20.68 -14.70
N GLY A 270 5.44 -21.23 -14.30
CA GLY A 270 4.20 -20.52 -14.00
C GLY A 270 3.71 -20.63 -12.55
N VAL A 271 4.46 -21.28 -11.66
CA VAL A 271 4.02 -21.54 -10.28
C VAL A 271 4.07 -20.28 -9.45
N ASN A 272 2.98 -19.99 -8.73
CA ASN A 272 2.92 -18.87 -7.79
C ASN A 272 3.69 -19.17 -6.50
N LEU A 273 4.31 -18.15 -5.91
CA LEU A 273 5.10 -18.26 -4.67
C LEU A 273 4.36 -18.98 -3.53
N ALA A 274 3.07 -18.69 -3.31
CA ALA A 274 2.28 -19.31 -2.24
C ALA A 274 2.02 -20.80 -2.49
N GLU A 275 1.80 -21.19 -3.74
CA GLU A 275 1.64 -22.60 -4.11
C GLU A 275 2.97 -23.36 -3.95
N LEU A 276 4.08 -22.74 -4.36
CA LEU A 276 5.42 -23.30 -4.20
C LEU A 276 5.76 -23.51 -2.72
N ASP A 277 5.57 -22.49 -1.88
CA ASP A 277 5.85 -22.54 -0.44
C ASP A 277 5.02 -23.60 0.29
N SER A 278 3.71 -23.65 0.04
CA SER A 278 2.82 -24.66 0.66
C SER A 278 3.13 -26.09 0.21
N SER A 279 3.50 -26.27 -1.07
CA SER A 279 3.83 -27.58 -1.62
C SER A 279 5.19 -28.08 -1.12
N LEU A 280 6.17 -27.20 -0.93
CA LEU A 280 7.47 -27.54 -0.35
C LEU A 280 7.37 -27.85 1.15
N LYS A 281 6.61 -27.07 1.92
CA LYS A 281 6.40 -27.36 3.34
C LYS A 281 5.78 -28.73 3.61
N SER A 282 5.03 -29.30 2.66
CA SER A 282 4.42 -30.63 2.82
C SER A 282 5.30 -31.78 2.32
N ALA A 283 6.22 -31.53 1.37
CA ALA A 283 6.90 -32.61 0.65
C ALA A 283 8.38 -32.35 0.30
N ALA A 284 9.03 -31.35 0.90
CA ALA A 284 10.42 -30.97 0.60
C ALA A 284 11.43 -32.10 0.74
N ALA A 285 11.33 -32.93 1.79
CA ALA A 285 12.26 -34.05 2.02
C ALA A 285 12.26 -35.11 0.91
N SER A 286 11.21 -35.14 0.08
CA SER A 286 11.00 -36.09 -1.03
C SER A 286 10.99 -35.42 -2.40
N ALA A 287 11.29 -34.12 -2.48
CA ALA A 287 11.30 -33.38 -3.73
C ALA A 287 12.50 -33.78 -4.59
N ALA A 288 12.25 -34.21 -5.82
CA ALA A 288 13.29 -34.33 -6.85
C ALA A 288 13.37 -33.02 -7.65
N VAL A 289 14.52 -32.76 -8.26
CA VAL A 289 14.76 -31.51 -9.00
C VAL A 289 15.35 -31.82 -10.37
N GLU A 290 14.77 -31.21 -11.39
CA GLU A 290 15.34 -31.16 -12.74
C GLU A 290 15.97 -29.79 -12.93
N VAL A 291 17.29 -29.78 -13.18
CA VAL A 291 18.05 -28.55 -13.37
C VAL A 291 18.53 -28.47 -14.83
N PRO A 292 18.32 -27.33 -15.50
CA PRO A 292 18.89 -27.12 -16.83
C PRO A 292 20.42 -26.99 -16.81
N ASP A 293 21.08 -27.51 -17.84
CA ASP A 293 22.54 -27.55 -17.97
C ASP A 293 23.21 -26.16 -18.00
N SER A 294 22.45 -25.11 -18.28
CA SER A 294 22.91 -23.72 -18.30
C SER A 294 23.00 -23.06 -16.91
N LEU A 295 22.57 -23.75 -15.84
CA LEU A 295 22.57 -23.17 -14.50
C LEU A 295 24.01 -23.09 -13.94
N LEU A 296 24.38 -21.92 -13.43
CA LEU A 296 25.70 -21.70 -12.83
C LEU A 296 25.91 -22.56 -11.58
N PRO A 297 27.15 -23.04 -11.30
CA PRO A 297 27.44 -23.84 -10.11
C PRO A 297 27.09 -23.17 -8.78
N ASP A 298 27.21 -21.85 -8.70
CA ASP A 298 26.83 -21.08 -7.52
C ASP A 298 25.31 -21.11 -7.26
N LEU A 299 24.50 -21.02 -8.33
CA LEU A 299 23.05 -21.15 -8.27
C LEU A 299 22.61 -22.57 -7.91
N LEU A 300 23.34 -23.59 -8.37
CA LEU A 300 23.13 -24.97 -7.94
C LEU A 300 23.31 -25.13 -6.42
N ALA A 301 24.35 -24.53 -5.85
CA ALA A 301 24.58 -24.54 -4.40
C ALA A 301 23.43 -23.83 -3.65
N LYS A 302 23.00 -22.67 -4.13
CA LYS A 302 21.85 -21.93 -3.56
C LYS A 302 20.55 -22.71 -3.70
N LEU A 303 20.33 -23.42 -4.80
CA LEU A 303 19.17 -24.29 -4.97
C LEU A 303 19.16 -25.39 -3.89
N ALA A 304 20.28 -26.08 -3.70
CA ALA A 304 20.41 -27.13 -2.69
C ALA A 304 20.16 -26.59 -1.27
N ILE A 305 20.74 -25.43 -0.92
CA ILE A 305 20.53 -24.80 0.39
C ILE A 305 19.07 -24.38 0.56
N SER A 306 18.43 -23.86 -0.48
CA SER A 306 17.04 -23.43 -0.40
C SER A 306 16.10 -24.59 -0.13
N LEU A 307 16.33 -25.75 -0.77
CA LEU A 307 15.55 -26.97 -0.52
C LEU A 307 15.81 -27.54 0.87
N ALA A 308 17.07 -27.56 1.32
CA ALA A 308 17.42 -27.96 2.67
C ALA A 308 16.77 -27.05 3.73
N GLY A 309 16.49 -25.79 3.41
CA GLY A 309 15.76 -24.88 4.29
C GLY A 309 14.30 -25.28 4.57
N PHE A 310 13.72 -26.19 3.78
CA PHE A 310 12.36 -26.72 3.97
C PHE A 310 12.32 -28.14 4.56
N ALA A 311 13.45 -28.84 4.60
CA ALA A 311 13.57 -30.21 5.12
C ALA A 311 13.87 -30.20 6.63
#